data_AF-A0A9W7BN30-F1
#
_entry.id   AF-A0A9W7BN30-F1
#
_cell.length_a   1.000
_cell.length_b   1.000
_cell.length_c   1.000
_cell.angle_alpha   90.00
_cell.angle_beta   90.00
_cell.angle_gamma   90.00
#
_symmetry.space_group_name_H-M   'P 1'
#
loop_
_entity.id
_entity.type
_entity.pdbx_description
1 polymer ?
#
loop_
_entity_poly.entity_id
_entity_poly.type
_entity_poly.pdbx_seq_one_letter_code
_entity_poly.pdbx_strand_id
1 'polypeptide(L)'
;MDLGETYDWTNPALPDSASSGATSKPSSKSLHPDDDELLLEVMKGQQRDFLNKRLKFPLPLARFVTGNLLPDEILPDFRLLGQSIFPTKEVMRGVKFYVVTFALIYGIRNYVRESKMEIDEDLTVANFKEFYFLPCLCDTLVYFVLGRLYKRRGCDCFNLFLPMVLGACFMSWLSYIPALNTSFKASSIQNQWTTETWIYSCSLAAIVFGFVIALAVIAAKEGILFGRLVEFVAVSLMAVMPLASSPEFHPHHWFLAILIGVHINQRFWWSLMLQSFMWGVYINGIAVYGRDGLMGCDEVKYRAENLQCSFYDDDWRR
;
A
#
# COMPACT_ATOMS: atom_id res chain seq x y z
N MET A 1 14.53 -45.86 5.43
CA MET A 1 14.77 -44.55 4.80
C MET A 1 13.95 -44.55 3.53
N ASP A 2 12.71 -44.12 3.66
CA ASP A 2 11.72 -44.09 2.60
C ASP A 2 11.42 -42.63 2.31
N LEU A 3 11.75 -42.19 1.10
CA LEU A 3 11.36 -40.90 0.54
C LEU A 3 10.06 -41.13 -0.24
N GLY A 4 8.94 -40.82 0.40
CA GLY A 4 7.61 -40.90 -0.21
C GLY A 4 6.89 -39.56 -0.17
N GLU A 5 6.24 -39.26 -1.29
CA GLU A 5 5.21 -38.21 -1.51
C GLU A 5 5.68 -36.81 -1.93
N THR A 6 5.98 -36.69 -3.23
CA THR A 6 5.78 -35.46 -4.01
C THR A 6 4.29 -35.21 -4.22
N TYR A 7 3.78 -34.07 -3.73
CA TYR A 7 2.44 -33.56 -4.02
C TYR A 7 2.39 -32.97 -5.44
N ASP A 8 1.63 -33.59 -6.34
CA ASP A 8 1.35 -33.09 -7.68
C ASP A 8 0.21 -32.05 -7.63
N TRP A 9 0.52 -30.81 -8.02
CA TRP A 9 -0.42 -29.67 -8.01
C TRP A 9 -1.17 -29.48 -9.34
N THR A 10 -1.09 -30.43 -10.28
CA THR A 10 -1.65 -30.24 -11.63
C THR A 10 -3.01 -30.88 -11.87
N ASN A 11 -3.61 -31.60 -10.91
CA ASN A 11 -4.87 -32.31 -11.15
C ASN A 11 -5.88 -32.22 -9.99
N PRO A 12 -6.85 -31.29 -10.00
CA PRO A 12 -8.00 -31.38 -9.12
C PRO A 12 -8.99 -32.37 -9.76
N ALA A 13 -8.79 -33.66 -9.52
CA ALA A 13 -9.77 -34.67 -9.88
C ALA A 13 -11.03 -34.45 -9.02
N LEU A 14 -12.06 -33.87 -9.63
CA LEU A 14 -13.44 -33.94 -9.16
C LEU A 14 -13.92 -35.39 -9.28
N PRO A 15 -14.81 -35.87 -8.38
CA PRO A 15 -15.34 -37.22 -8.49
C PRO A 15 -16.18 -37.36 -9.76
N ASP A 16 -15.85 -38.40 -10.53
CA ASP A 16 -16.60 -38.84 -11.70
C ASP A 16 -18.04 -39.21 -11.32
N SER A 17 -19.00 -38.44 -11.86
CA SER A 17 -20.34 -38.94 -12.12
C SER A 17 -20.79 -38.47 -13.49
N ALA A 18 -20.88 -39.43 -14.40
CA ALA A 18 -21.25 -39.27 -15.80
C ALA A 18 -22.65 -38.67 -16.01
N SER A 19 -22.78 -37.76 -16.97
CA SER A 19 -23.76 -37.90 -18.06
C SER A 19 -23.48 -36.86 -19.16
N SER A 20 -23.32 -37.38 -20.38
CA SER A 20 -23.27 -36.66 -21.65
C SER A 20 -24.45 -35.69 -21.85
N GLY A 21 -24.18 -34.43 -22.21
CA GLY A 21 -25.22 -33.57 -22.77
C GLY A 21 -24.89 -32.07 -22.79
N ALA A 22 -24.74 -31.54 -24.01
CA ALA A 22 -24.84 -30.13 -24.40
C ALA A 22 -23.80 -29.13 -23.87
N THR A 23 -23.04 -28.58 -24.81
CA THR A 23 -22.21 -27.36 -24.72
C THR A 23 -23.08 -26.15 -24.37
N SER A 24 -23.44 -26.00 -23.11
CA SER A 24 -23.96 -24.74 -22.57
C SER A 24 -22.78 -23.83 -22.25
N LYS A 25 -22.82 -22.59 -22.78
CA LYS A 25 -21.88 -21.53 -22.39
C LYS A 25 -21.87 -21.41 -20.86
N PRO A 26 -20.71 -21.24 -20.21
CA PRO A 26 -20.67 -21.04 -18.77
C PRO A 26 -21.42 -19.76 -18.44
N SER A 27 -22.63 -19.92 -17.90
CA SER A 27 -23.37 -18.86 -17.23
C SER A 27 -22.48 -18.36 -16.10
N SER A 28 -22.15 -17.06 -16.16
CA SER A 28 -21.49 -16.36 -15.06
C SER A 28 -22.45 -16.35 -13.86
N LYS A 29 -22.47 -17.44 -13.10
CA LYS A 29 -23.13 -17.45 -11.79
C LYS A 29 -22.41 -16.43 -10.94
N SER A 30 -23.10 -15.34 -10.60
CA SER A 30 -22.63 -14.41 -9.59
C SER A 30 -22.36 -15.20 -8.31
N LEU A 31 -21.11 -15.19 -7.84
CA LEU A 31 -20.75 -15.80 -6.55
C LEU A 31 -21.72 -15.29 -5.48
N HIS A 32 -22.27 -16.22 -4.70
CA HIS A 32 -23.15 -15.86 -3.59
C HIS A 32 -22.30 -15.19 -2.51
N PRO A 33 -22.80 -14.17 -1.78
CA PRO A 33 -22.06 -13.54 -0.69
C PRO A 33 -21.52 -14.52 0.37
N ASP A 34 -22.18 -15.67 0.52
CA ASP A 34 -21.79 -16.74 1.44
C ASP A 34 -20.49 -17.47 1.00
N ASP A 35 -20.19 -17.47 -0.30
CA ASP A 35 -18.97 -18.09 -0.83
C ASP A 35 -17.71 -17.31 -0.40
N ASP A 36 -17.81 -15.98 -0.28
CA ASP A 36 -16.71 -15.13 0.18
C ASP A 36 -16.43 -15.34 1.69
N GLU A 37 -17.45 -15.64 2.49
CA GLU A 37 -17.31 -15.95 3.91
C GLU A 37 -16.64 -17.32 4.13
N LEU A 38 -17.09 -18.35 3.40
CA LEU A 38 -16.47 -19.67 3.39
C LEU A 38 -14.99 -19.60 2.99
N LEU A 39 -14.68 -18.81 1.96
CA LEU A 39 -13.30 -18.64 1.48
C LEU A 39 -12.41 -17.95 2.53
N LEU A 40 -12.98 -16.99 3.27
CA LEU A 40 -12.32 -16.33 4.40
C LEU A 40 -12.04 -17.31 5.55
N GLU A 41 -12.93 -18.25 5.82
CA GLU A 41 -12.68 -19.33 6.79
C GLU A 41 -11.57 -20.27 6.33
N VAL A 42 -11.55 -20.64 5.05
CA VAL A 42 -10.47 -21.47 4.47
C VAL A 42 -9.12 -20.77 4.58
N MET A 43 -9.05 -19.46 4.30
CA MET A 43 -7.82 -18.68 4.46
C MET A 43 -7.37 -18.58 5.91
N LYS A 44 -8.30 -18.36 6.85
CA LYS A 44 -8.00 -18.40 8.30
C LYS A 44 -7.49 -19.77 8.72
N GLY A 45 -8.06 -20.84 8.17
CA GLY A 45 -7.64 -22.22 8.36
C GLY A 45 -6.21 -22.42 7.87
N GLN A 46 -5.90 -22.08 6.62
CA GLN A 46 -4.57 -22.21 6.04
C GLN A 46 -3.51 -21.36 6.77
N GLN A 47 -3.84 -20.12 7.16
CA GLN A 47 -2.92 -19.25 7.88
C GLN A 47 -2.67 -19.75 9.32
N ARG A 48 -3.71 -20.20 10.03
CA ARG A 48 -3.57 -20.83 11.36
C ARG A 48 -2.78 -22.13 11.26
N ASP A 49 -3.06 -22.97 10.28
CA ASP A 49 -2.34 -24.23 10.07
C ASP A 49 -0.87 -23.96 9.74
N PHE A 50 -0.57 -22.97 8.91
CA PHE A 50 0.81 -22.57 8.63
C PHE A 50 1.53 -22.09 9.89
N LEU A 51 0.93 -21.16 10.66
CA LEU A 51 1.51 -20.61 11.89
C LEU A 51 1.69 -21.69 12.97
N ASN A 52 0.70 -22.58 13.14
CA ASN A 52 0.74 -23.63 14.16
C ASN A 52 1.67 -24.78 13.77
N LYS A 53 1.59 -25.27 12.52
CA LYS A 53 2.37 -26.45 12.09
C LYS A 53 3.83 -26.13 11.80
N ARG A 54 4.14 -25.00 11.16
CA ARG A 54 5.53 -24.67 10.78
C ARG A 54 6.27 -23.83 11.79
N LEU A 55 5.62 -22.84 12.41
CA LEU A 55 6.30 -21.88 13.28
C LEU A 55 6.09 -22.14 14.78
N LYS A 56 5.25 -23.12 15.16
CA LYS A 56 4.91 -23.45 16.55
C LYS A 56 4.51 -22.20 17.36
N PHE A 57 3.82 -21.23 16.73
CA PHE A 57 3.39 -20.03 17.44
C PHE A 57 2.39 -20.37 18.55
N PRO A 58 2.52 -19.79 19.74
CA PRO A 58 1.51 -19.96 20.77
C PRO A 58 0.18 -19.36 20.28
N LEU A 59 -0.91 -20.12 20.38
CA LEU A 59 -2.26 -19.76 19.93
C LEU A 59 -2.72 -18.33 20.32
N PRO A 60 -2.40 -17.81 21.53
CA PRO A 60 -2.73 -16.45 21.92
C PRO A 60 -2.05 -15.39 21.03
N LEU A 61 -0.80 -15.62 20.63
CA LEU A 61 -0.04 -14.70 19.79
C LEU A 61 -0.57 -14.71 18.35
N ALA A 62 -0.97 -15.88 17.84
CA ALA A 62 -1.64 -15.96 16.54
C ALA A 62 -2.97 -15.18 16.53
N ARG A 63 -3.75 -15.24 17.62
CA ARG A 63 -4.98 -14.44 17.78
C ARG A 63 -4.69 -12.95 17.88
N PHE A 64 -3.64 -12.54 18.58
CA PHE A 64 -3.23 -11.14 18.67
C PHE A 64 -2.80 -10.59 17.30
N VAL A 65 -2.03 -11.37 16.53
CA VAL A 65 -1.54 -10.96 15.20
C VAL A 65 -2.66 -10.86 14.16
N THR A 66 -3.67 -11.72 14.26
CA THR A 66 -4.77 -11.83 13.28
C THR A 66 -6.08 -11.19 13.72
N GLY A 67 -6.17 -10.77 14.98
CA GLY A 67 -7.33 -10.08 15.54
C GLY A 67 -7.35 -8.61 15.11
N ASN A 68 -8.53 -8.11 14.76
CA ASN A 68 -8.73 -6.69 14.52
C ASN A 68 -8.49 -5.94 15.85
N LEU A 69 -7.76 -4.82 15.81
CA LEU A 69 -7.62 -3.93 16.97
C LEU A 69 -8.99 -3.41 17.44
N LEU A 70 -9.88 -3.14 16.49
CA LEU A 70 -11.27 -2.79 16.74
C LEU A 70 -12.16 -3.83 16.05
N PRO A 71 -13.11 -4.48 16.74
CA PRO A 71 -14.02 -5.42 16.10
C PRO A 71 -14.81 -4.76 14.97
N ASP A 72 -14.96 -5.42 13.82
CA ASP A 72 -15.80 -4.92 12.72
C ASP A 72 -17.31 -4.96 13.08
N GLU A 73 -17.66 -5.75 14.09
CA GLU A 73 -19.04 -6.09 14.47
C GLU A 73 -19.65 -5.17 15.53
N ILE A 74 -18.84 -4.45 16.31
CA ILE A 74 -19.34 -3.66 17.46
C ILE A 74 -19.96 -2.32 17.02
N LEU A 75 -19.65 -1.84 15.82
CA LEU A 75 -19.92 -0.47 15.40
C LEU A 75 -21.11 -0.23 14.45
N PRO A 76 -21.67 -1.20 13.69
CA PRO A 76 -22.90 -0.99 12.92
C PRO A 76 -24.10 -0.57 13.79
N ASP A 77 -24.09 -0.96 15.07
CA ASP A 77 -25.09 -0.59 16.07
C ASP A 77 -24.91 0.83 16.63
N PHE A 78 -23.84 1.52 16.25
CA PHE A 78 -23.61 2.89 16.67
C PHE A 78 -24.55 3.84 15.91
N ARG A 79 -25.66 4.16 16.56
CA ARG A 79 -26.70 5.07 16.04
C ARG A 79 -26.57 6.45 16.68
N LEU A 80 -26.46 7.49 15.84
CA LEU A 80 -26.59 8.88 16.27
C LEU A 80 -27.92 9.39 15.73
N LEU A 81 -28.78 9.91 16.62
CA LEU A 81 -30.13 10.39 16.27
C LEU A 81 -30.97 9.32 15.54
N GLY A 82 -30.81 8.04 15.91
CA GLY A 82 -31.56 6.92 15.33
C GLY A 82 -31.06 6.43 13.97
N GLN A 83 -30.11 7.13 13.34
CA GLN A 83 -29.47 6.71 12.09
C GLN A 83 -28.12 6.04 12.38
N SER A 84 -27.84 4.93 11.70
CA SER A 84 -26.52 4.31 11.77
C SER A 84 -25.50 5.25 11.12
N ILE A 85 -24.46 5.64 11.88
CA ILE A 85 -23.40 6.51 11.35
C ILE A 85 -22.57 5.76 10.30
N PHE A 86 -22.49 4.44 10.42
CA PHE A 86 -21.71 3.58 9.55
C PHE A 86 -22.63 2.58 8.87
N PRO A 87 -23.24 2.98 7.74
CA PRO A 87 -24.31 2.21 7.11
C PRO A 87 -23.83 0.83 6.62
N THR A 88 -22.52 0.67 6.37
CA THR A 88 -21.95 -0.59 5.90
C THR A 88 -20.59 -0.90 6.55
N LYS A 89 -20.20 -2.18 6.51
CA LYS A 89 -18.90 -2.67 7.03
C LYS A 89 -17.73 -2.04 6.26
N GLU A 90 -17.91 -1.74 4.97
CA GLU A 90 -16.92 -1.11 4.10
C GLU A 90 -16.61 0.32 4.55
N VAL A 91 -17.63 1.10 4.91
CA VAL A 91 -17.45 2.47 5.44
C VAL A 91 -16.65 2.43 6.74
N MET A 92 -16.99 1.51 7.64
CA MET A 92 -16.25 1.33 8.90
C MET A 92 -14.78 0.98 8.66
N ARG A 93 -14.50 0.05 7.74
CA ARG A 93 -13.11 -0.30 7.36
C ARG A 93 -12.37 0.91 6.79
N GLY A 94 -13.04 1.73 5.98
CA GLY A 94 -12.47 2.97 5.47
C GLY A 94 -12.10 3.92 6.59
N VAL A 95 -13.01 4.15 7.54
CA VAL A 95 -12.78 5.01 8.71
C VAL A 95 -11.61 4.52 9.56
N LYS A 96 -11.54 3.21 9.85
CA LYS A 96 -10.39 2.62 10.56
C LYS A 96 -9.09 2.84 9.80
N PHE A 97 -9.09 2.60 8.49
CA PHE A 97 -7.92 2.80 7.65
C PHE A 97 -7.45 4.26 7.63
N TYR A 98 -8.37 5.23 7.59
CA TYR A 98 -8.05 6.65 7.75
C TYR A 98 -7.43 6.95 9.11
N VAL A 99 -8.08 6.53 10.21
CA VAL A 99 -7.59 6.80 11.57
C VAL A 99 -6.18 6.23 11.76
N VAL A 100 -5.96 4.98 11.32
CA VAL A 100 -4.63 4.34 11.38
C VAL A 100 -3.61 5.09 10.53
N THR A 101 -3.96 5.46 9.30
CA THR A 101 -3.07 6.18 8.38
C THR A 101 -2.63 7.52 8.98
N PHE A 102 -3.57 8.35 9.42
CA PHE A 102 -3.22 9.67 9.97
C PHE A 102 -2.50 9.55 11.31
N ALA A 103 -2.90 8.61 12.19
CA ALA A 103 -2.15 8.34 13.42
C ALA A 103 -0.69 7.95 13.13
N LEU A 104 -0.46 7.15 12.08
CA LEU A 104 0.88 6.80 11.63
C LEU A 104 1.64 7.97 11.00
N ILE A 105 1.01 8.82 10.19
CA ILE A 105 1.65 10.03 9.66
C ILE A 105 2.17 10.90 10.82
N TYR A 106 1.33 11.17 11.82
CA TYR A 106 1.75 11.94 13.01
C TYR A 106 2.82 11.20 13.83
N GLY A 107 2.66 9.90 14.06
CA GLY A 107 3.61 9.09 14.81
C GLY A 107 4.99 9.02 14.17
N ILE A 108 5.05 8.73 12.86
CA ILE A 108 6.28 8.68 12.08
C ILE A 108 6.93 10.05 12.02
N ARG A 109 6.15 11.12 11.80
CA ARG A 109 6.69 12.49 11.82
C ARG A 109 7.40 12.81 13.13
N ASN A 110 6.78 12.48 14.27
CA ASN A 110 7.38 12.72 15.58
C ASN A 110 8.62 11.85 15.80
N TYR A 111 8.53 10.56 15.44
CA TYR A 111 9.65 9.62 15.54
C TYR A 111 10.88 10.07 14.75
N VAL A 112 10.71 10.43 13.48
CA VAL A 112 11.78 10.92 12.59
C VAL A 112 12.42 12.18 13.17
N ARG A 113 11.61 13.13 13.66
CA ARG A 113 12.08 14.37 14.27
C ARG A 113 12.87 14.14 15.56
N GLU A 114 12.34 13.33 16.47
CA GLU A 114 13.01 12.99 17.74
C GLU A 114 14.32 12.25 17.52
N SER A 115 14.34 11.38 16.50
CA SER A 115 15.52 10.62 16.11
C SER A 115 16.53 11.44 15.30
N LYS A 116 16.25 12.72 15.01
CA LYS A 116 17.08 13.62 14.19
C LYS A 116 17.41 13.02 12.82
N MET A 117 16.43 12.35 12.22
CA MET A 117 16.53 11.86 10.84
C MET A 117 16.25 12.99 9.87
N GLU A 118 16.64 12.78 8.62
CA GLU A 118 16.35 13.71 7.54
C GLU A 118 14.85 14.01 7.48
N ILE A 119 14.48 15.29 7.52
CA ILE A 119 13.11 15.79 7.52
C ILE A 119 13.06 17.19 6.92
N ASP A 120 11.94 17.53 6.27
CA ASP A 120 11.62 18.93 5.95
C ASP A 120 11.24 19.65 7.25
N GLU A 121 12.14 20.51 7.76
CA GLU A 121 11.91 21.28 8.99
C GLU A 121 10.75 22.28 8.84
N ASP A 122 10.45 22.72 7.62
CA ASP A 122 9.36 23.64 7.32
C ASP A 122 8.00 22.94 7.30
N LEU A 123 7.97 21.60 7.29
CA LEU A 123 6.73 20.82 7.30
C LEU A 123 6.07 20.79 8.69
N THR A 124 5.48 21.90 9.13
CA THR A 124 4.73 21.93 10.39
C THR A 124 3.39 21.18 10.29
N VAL A 125 2.81 20.82 11.43
CA VAL A 125 1.45 20.24 11.48
C VAL A 125 0.40 21.21 10.91
N ALA A 126 0.63 22.53 11.05
CA ALA A 126 -0.25 23.54 10.47
C ALA A 126 -0.17 23.51 8.94
N ASN A 127 1.05 23.54 8.38
CA ASN A 127 1.28 23.44 6.94
C ASN A 127 0.69 22.15 6.36
N PHE A 128 0.85 21.02 7.08
CA PHE A 128 0.24 19.76 6.67
C PHE A 128 -1.29 19.83 6.58
N LYS A 129 -1.95 20.43 7.58
CA LYS A 129 -3.41 20.58 7.59
C LYS A 129 -3.90 21.49 6.46
N GLU A 130 -3.18 22.58 6.21
CA GLU A 130 -3.57 23.58 5.23
C GLU A 130 -3.38 23.08 3.79
N PHE A 131 -2.22 22.50 3.48
CA PHE A 131 -1.86 22.20 2.09
C PHE A 131 -2.02 20.71 1.70
N TYR A 132 -1.81 19.78 2.64
CA TYR A 132 -1.66 18.36 2.28
C TYR A 132 -2.77 17.45 2.80
N PHE A 133 -3.55 17.88 3.79
CA PHE A 133 -4.56 17.01 4.42
C PHE A 133 -5.61 16.50 3.42
N LEU A 134 -6.20 17.40 2.62
CA LEU A 134 -7.24 17.02 1.65
C LEU A 134 -6.68 16.13 0.52
N PRO A 135 -5.55 16.46 -0.14
CA PRO A 135 -4.92 15.55 -1.10
C PRO A 135 -4.56 14.18 -0.50
N CYS A 136 -4.01 14.14 0.72
CA CYS A 136 -3.67 12.89 1.40
C CYS A 136 -4.92 12.06 1.75
N LEU A 137 -6.03 12.72 2.12
CA LEU A 137 -7.31 12.07 2.32
C LEU A 137 -7.80 11.42 1.02
N CYS A 138 -7.70 12.12 -0.11
CA CYS A 138 -8.05 11.58 -1.43
C CYS A 138 -7.14 10.40 -1.82
N ASP A 139 -5.83 10.52 -1.62
CA ASP A 139 -4.87 9.45 -1.90
C ASP A 139 -5.21 8.20 -1.06
N THR A 140 -5.57 8.39 0.21
CA THR A 140 -6.01 7.31 1.11
C THR A 140 -7.31 6.66 0.64
N LEU A 141 -8.29 7.44 0.16
CA LEU A 141 -9.53 6.91 -0.43
C LEU A 141 -9.24 6.08 -1.68
N VAL A 142 -8.43 6.62 -2.58
CA VAL A 142 -8.03 5.97 -3.84
C VAL A 142 -7.32 4.65 -3.53
N TYR A 143 -6.37 4.67 -2.59
CA TYR A 143 -5.65 3.48 -2.17
C TYR A 143 -6.58 2.43 -1.56
N PHE A 144 -7.51 2.85 -0.70
CA PHE A 144 -8.49 1.97 -0.06
C PHE A 144 -9.43 1.30 -1.07
N VAL A 145 -9.91 2.06 -2.06
CA VAL A 145 -10.84 1.57 -3.09
C VAL A 145 -10.11 0.72 -4.14
N LEU A 146 -9.08 1.27 -4.79
CA LEU A 146 -8.36 0.57 -5.87
C LEU A 146 -7.53 -0.61 -5.33
N GLY A 147 -6.96 -0.46 -4.14
CA GLY A 147 -6.31 -1.53 -3.39
C GLY A 147 -7.28 -2.62 -2.91
N ARG A 148 -8.60 -2.43 -3.08
CA ARG A 148 -9.67 -3.34 -2.66
C ARG A 148 -9.63 -3.67 -1.17
N LEU A 149 -9.12 -2.74 -0.35
CA LEU A 149 -9.04 -2.91 1.10
C LEU A 149 -10.43 -2.98 1.73
N TYR A 150 -11.44 -2.33 1.13
CA TYR A 150 -12.83 -2.43 1.56
C TYR A 150 -13.37 -3.88 1.59
N LYS A 151 -12.87 -4.75 0.71
CA LYS A 151 -13.25 -6.18 0.67
C LYS A 151 -12.51 -7.03 1.70
N ARG A 152 -11.42 -6.51 2.28
CA ARG A 152 -10.56 -7.25 3.20
C ARG A 152 -11.03 -7.04 4.64
N ARG A 153 -11.03 -8.11 5.43
CA ARG A 153 -11.21 -8.01 6.89
C ARG A 153 -9.90 -7.55 7.53
N GLY A 154 -10.01 -6.77 8.60
CA GLY A 154 -8.87 -6.46 9.46
C GLY A 154 -7.92 -5.43 8.91
N CYS A 155 -8.42 -4.32 8.35
CA CYS A 155 -7.63 -3.14 7.95
C CYS A 155 -6.78 -2.53 9.10
N ASP A 156 -7.04 -2.98 10.32
CA ASP A 156 -6.45 -2.60 11.59
C ASP A 156 -5.78 -3.79 12.32
N CYS A 157 -5.55 -4.92 11.65
CA CYS A 157 -4.84 -6.04 12.25
C CYS A 157 -3.32 -5.77 12.32
N PHE A 158 -2.65 -6.41 13.28
CA PHE A 158 -1.20 -6.31 13.44
C PHE A 158 -0.42 -6.77 12.20
N ASN A 159 -0.92 -7.75 11.46
CA ASN A 159 -0.30 -8.20 10.21
C ASN A 159 -0.38 -7.16 9.06
N LEU A 160 -1.18 -6.11 9.18
CA LEU A 160 -1.17 -4.94 8.29
C LEU A 160 -0.38 -3.80 8.89
N PHE A 161 -0.67 -3.51 10.15
CA PHE A 161 -0.09 -2.39 10.87
C PHE A 161 1.44 -2.52 10.95
N LEU A 162 1.96 -3.72 11.28
CA LEU A 162 3.39 -3.93 11.41
C LEU A 162 4.15 -3.73 10.09
N PRO A 163 3.77 -4.36 8.96
CA PRO A 163 4.42 -4.05 7.67
C PRO A 163 4.32 -2.58 7.26
N MET A 164 3.21 -1.92 7.59
CA MET A 164 3.03 -0.49 7.32
C MET A 164 3.99 0.38 8.14
N VAL A 165 4.14 0.12 9.44
CA VAL A 165 5.16 0.77 10.28
C VAL A 165 6.56 0.47 9.77
N LEU A 166 6.85 -0.79 9.42
CA LEU A 166 8.15 -1.18 8.88
C LEU A 166 8.46 -0.46 7.58
N GLY A 167 7.51 -0.39 6.64
CA GLY A 167 7.68 0.37 5.39
C GLY A 167 7.91 1.85 5.67
N ALA A 168 7.20 2.40 6.65
CA ALA A 168 7.35 3.80 7.02
C ALA A 168 8.71 4.10 7.68
N CYS A 169 9.20 3.27 8.59
CA CYS A 169 10.51 3.48 9.22
C CYS A 169 11.66 3.13 8.27
N PHE A 170 11.50 2.10 7.44
CA PHE A 170 12.54 1.61 6.55
C PHE A 170 13.07 2.71 5.63
N MET A 171 12.18 3.52 5.04
CA MET A 171 12.60 4.60 4.14
C MET A 171 13.47 5.65 4.83
N SER A 172 13.11 6.08 6.05
CA SER A 172 13.96 6.99 6.83
C SER A 172 15.27 6.35 7.29
N TRP A 173 15.32 5.03 7.48
CA TRP A 173 16.57 4.35 7.80
C TRP A 173 17.52 4.24 6.60
N LEU A 174 16.98 4.19 5.37
CA LEU A 174 17.82 4.12 4.17
C LEU A 174 18.71 5.35 4.00
N SER A 175 18.29 6.54 4.45
CA SER A 175 19.10 7.76 4.34
C SER A 175 20.37 7.74 5.20
N TYR A 176 20.42 6.88 6.23
CA TYR A 176 21.61 6.67 7.06
C TYR A 176 22.62 5.70 6.47
N ILE A 177 22.26 4.97 5.42
CA ILE A 177 23.19 4.06 4.75
C ILE A 177 23.91 4.88 3.68
N PRO A 178 25.21 5.24 3.85
CA PRO A 178 25.86 6.19 2.95
C PRO A 178 25.87 5.73 1.49
N ALA A 179 25.96 4.41 1.26
CA ALA A 179 25.89 3.82 -0.06
C ALA A 179 24.52 4.00 -0.75
N LEU A 180 23.46 4.25 0.01
CA LEU A 180 22.10 4.41 -0.53
C LEU A 180 21.67 5.88 -0.57
N ASN A 181 22.42 6.76 0.11
CA ASN A 181 22.24 8.20 0.05
C ASN A 181 22.91 8.78 -1.23
N THR A 182 22.47 8.30 -2.39
CA THR A 182 22.91 8.82 -3.69
C THR A 182 21.70 9.06 -4.59
N SER A 183 21.80 10.07 -5.45
CA SER A 183 20.70 10.40 -6.36
C SER A 183 20.58 9.40 -7.50
N PHE A 184 19.36 9.13 -7.96
CA PHE A 184 19.07 8.32 -9.14
C PHE A 184 19.15 9.16 -10.44
N LYS A 185 20.18 10.01 -10.56
CA LYS A 185 20.44 10.80 -11.79
C LYS A 185 21.45 10.05 -12.65
N ALA A 186 21.32 10.10 -13.98
CA ALA A 186 22.25 9.42 -14.89
C ALA A 186 23.72 9.80 -14.63
N SER A 187 23.99 11.09 -14.37
CA SER A 187 25.32 11.58 -13.99
C SER A 187 25.80 11.06 -12.63
N SER A 188 24.89 10.84 -11.69
CA SER A 188 25.19 10.25 -10.37
C SER A 188 25.48 8.76 -10.49
N ILE A 189 24.71 8.03 -11.29
CA ILE A 189 24.92 6.60 -11.58
C ILE A 189 26.31 6.38 -12.18
N GLN A 190 26.75 7.24 -13.09
CA GLN A 190 28.05 7.11 -13.74
C GLN A 190 29.23 7.45 -12.82
N ASN A 191 29.09 8.45 -11.96
CA ASN A 191 30.24 9.04 -11.26
C ASN A 191 30.27 8.80 -9.74
N GLN A 192 29.13 8.52 -9.11
CA GLN A 192 29.00 8.50 -7.64
C GLN A 192 28.57 7.14 -7.09
N TRP A 193 27.96 6.28 -7.91
CA TRP A 193 27.50 4.97 -7.43
C TRP A 193 28.68 4.08 -7.09
N THR A 194 28.72 3.65 -5.83
CA THR A 194 29.69 2.66 -5.35
C THR A 194 29.25 1.25 -5.74
N THR A 195 30.16 0.28 -5.66
CA THR A 195 29.82 -1.15 -5.83
C THR A 195 28.68 -1.58 -4.90
N GLU A 196 28.65 -1.07 -3.68
CA GLU A 196 27.59 -1.33 -2.70
C GLU A 196 26.23 -0.82 -3.18
N THR A 197 26.20 0.39 -3.76
CA THR A 197 24.99 0.98 -4.38
C THR A 197 24.45 0.08 -5.50
N TRP A 198 25.35 -0.41 -6.36
CA TRP A 198 25.01 -1.29 -7.47
C TRP A 198 24.45 -2.62 -6.99
N ILE A 199 25.11 -3.28 -6.04
CA ILE A 199 24.65 -4.54 -5.46
C ILE A 199 23.25 -4.37 -4.87
N TYR A 200 23.05 -3.31 -4.08
CA TYR A 200 21.74 -3.02 -3.50
C TYR A 200 20.68 -2.78 -4.58
N SER A 201 20.95 -1.90 -5.54
CA SER A 201 19.97 -1.52 -6.58
C SER A 201 19.60 -2.72 -7.45
N CYS A 202 20.57 -3.55 -7.84
CA CYS A 202 20.33 -4.78 -8.59
C CYS A 202 19.54 -5.80 -7.77
N SER A 203 19.86 -5.95 -6.48
CA SER A 203 19.13 -6.86 -5.58
C SER A 203 17.68 -6.41 -5.39
N LEU A 204 17.46 -5.12 -5.16
CA LEU A 204 16.13 -4.53 -5.03
C LEU A 204 15.34 -4.69 -6.33
N ALA A 205 15.96 -4.40 -7.48
CA ALA A 205 15.33 -4.61 -8.79
C ALA A 205 14.94 -6.08 -8.99
N ALA A 206 15.83 -7.03 -8.69
CA ALA A 206 15.54 -8.45 -8.80
C ALA A 206 14.35 -8.88 -7.91
N ILE A 207 14.28 -8.38 -6.67
CA ILE A 207 13.16 -8.62 -5.75
C ILE A 207 11.86 -8.05 -6.32
N VAL A 208 11.86 -6.80 -6.78
CA VAL A 208 10.69 -6.14 -7.36
C VAL A 208 10.21 -6.87 -8.62
N PHE A 209 11.11 -7.19 -9.55
CA PHE A 209 10.76 -7.97 -10.74
C PHE A 209 10.24 -9.36 -10.39
N GLY A 210 10.84 -10.02 -9.40
CA GLY A 210 10.36 -11.30 -8.88
C GLY A 210 8.90 -11.22 -8.40
N PHE A 211 8.55 -10.19 -7.63
CA PHE A 211 7.18 -9.95 -7.19
C PHE A 211 6.23 -9.64 -8.35
N VAL A 212 6.63 -8.79 -9.30
CA VAL A 212 5.81 -8.47 -10.49
C VAL A 212 5.52 -9.73 -11.30
N ILE A 213 6.53 -10.56 -11.55
CA ILE A 213 6.38 -11.83 -12.26
C ILE A 213 5.45 -12.76 -11.48
N ALA A 214 5.64 -12.90 -10.17
CA ALA A 214 4.77 -13.73 -9.33
C ALA A 214 3.31 -13.28 -9.39
N LEU A 215 3.06 -11.97 -9.28
CA LEU A 215 1.72 -11.39 -9.37
C LEU A 215 1.10 -11.60 -10.76
N ALA A 216 1.89 -11.45 -11.83
CA ALA A 216 1.44 -11.66 -13.20
C ALA A 216 1.09 -13.14 -13.46
N VAL A 217 1.90 -14.08 -12.98
CA VAL A 217 1.64 -15.53 -13.09
C VAL A 217 0.37 -15.90 -12.32
N ILE A 218 0.18 -15.36 -11.11
CA ILE A 218 -1.05 -15.57 -10.34
C ILE A 218 -2.26 -15.01 -11.10
N ALA A 219 -2.18 -13.77 -11.57
CA ALA A 219 -3.26 -13.14 -12.31
C ALA A 219 -3.59 -13.86 -13.63
N ALA A 220 -2.58 -14.46 -14.28
CA ALA A 220 -2.77 -15.29 -15.47
C ALA A 220 -3.51 -16.59 -15.14
N LYS A 221 -3.11 -17.27 -14.06
CA LYS A 221 -3.77 -18.50 -13.58
C LYS A 221 -5.23 -18.26 -13.17
N GLU A 222 -5.52 -17.09 -12.62
CA GLU A 222 -6.88 -16.67 -12.26
C GLU A 222 -7.70 -16.13 -13.45
N GLY A 223 -7.09 -15.99 -14.64
CA GLY A 223 -7.78 -15.46 -15.83
C GLY A 223 -8.09 -13.96 -15.77
N ILE A 224 -7.46 -13.21 -14.87
CA ILE A 224 -7.71 -11.77 -14.66
C ILE A 224 -6.56 -10.87 -15.14
N LEU A 225 -5.48 -11.43 -15.70
CA LEU A 225 -4.28 -10.68 -16.09
C LEU A 225 -4.59 -9.46 -16.98
N PHE A 226 -5.41 -9.64 -18.01
CA PHE A 226 -5.76 -8.53 -18.92
C PHE A 226 -6.48 -7.40 -18.18
N GLY A 227 -7.45 -7.74 -17.31
CA GLY A 227 -8.13 -6.75 -16.48
C GLY A 227 -7.16 -6.00 -15.56
N ARG A 228 -6.16 -6.69 -15.01
CA ARG A 228 -5.10 -6.07 -14.19
C ARG A 228 -4.19 -5.15 -14.98
N LEU A 229 -3.85 -5.51 -16.22
CA LEU A 229 -3.05 -4.66 -17.11
C LEU A 229 -3.81 -3.39 -17.48
N VAL A 230 -5.10 -3.49 -17.82
CA VAL A 230 -5.94 -2.32 -18.10
C VAL A 230 -6.06 -1.41 -16.87
N GLU A 231 -6.30 -2.00 -15.70
CA GLU A 231 -6.34 -1.27 -14.43
C GLU A 231 -5.00 -0.56 -14.15
N PHE A 232 -3.87 -1.25 -14.33
CA PHE A 232 -2.54 -0.69 -14.14
C PHE A 232 -2.26 0.49 -15.07
N VAL A 233 -2.60 0.36 -16.36
CA VAL A 233 -2.44 1.44 -17.33
C VAL A 233 -3.33 2.63 -16.95
N ALA A 234 -4.59 2.40 -16.59
CA ALA A 234 -5.51 3.48 -16.21
C ALA A 234 -5.01 4.24 -14.97
N VAL A 235 -4.58 3.54 -13.92
CA VAL A 235 -4.05 4.16 -12.70
C VAL A 235 -2.72 4.88 -12.98
N SER A 236 -1.85 4.30 -13.80
CA SER A 236 -0.58 4.94 -14.19
C SER A 236 -0.83 6.23 -14.98
N LEU A 237 -1.79 6.24 -15.89
CA LEU A 237 -2.19 7.44 -16.63
C LEU A 237 -2.74 8.52 -15.70
N MET A 238 -3.54 8.14 -14.69
CA MET A 238 -4.02 9.09 -13.68
C MET A 238 -2.86 9.65 -12.83
N ALA A 239 -1.88 8.83 -12.48
CA ALA A 239 -0.70 9.26 -11.71
C ALA A 239 0.23 10.18 -12.53
N VAL A 240 0.29 10.00 -13.85
CA VAL A 240 1.11 10.80 -14.78
C VAL A 240 0.36 12.04 -15.28
N MET A 241 -0.97 12.06 -15.26
CA MET A 241 -1.77 13.22 -15.72
C MET A 241 -1.33 14.58 -15.11
N PRO A 242 -0.96 14.67 -13.83
CA PRO A 242 -0.33 15.86 -13.26
C PRO A 242 0.89 16.39 -14.02
N LEU A 243 1.76 15.52 -14.57
CA LEU A 243 2.93 15.92 -15.37
C LEU A 243 2.53 16.73 -16.61
N ALA A 244 1.36 16.44 -17.19
CA ALA A 244 0.86 17.18 -18.34
C ALA A 244 0.24 18.54 -17.94
N SER A 245 -0.13 18.70 -16.67
CA SER A 245 -0.83 19.88 -16.16
C SER A 245 0.12 20.91 -15.55
N SER A 246 1.29 20.48 -15.06
CA SER A 246 2.32 21.37 -14.53
C SER A 246 3.73 20.85 -14.87
N PRO A 247 4.59 21.66 -15.49
CA PRO A 247 6.00 21.28 -15.72
C PRO A 247 6.78 21.13 -14.41
N GLU A 248 6.29 21.71 -13.31
CA GLU A 248 6.92 21.65 -11.99
C GLU A 248 6.55 20.39 -11.20
N PHE A 249 5.61 19.57 -11.71
CA PHE A 249 5.25 18.34 -11.02
C PHE A 249 6.38 17.31 -11.17
N HIS A 250 6.99 16.93 -10.06
CA HIS A 250 7.97 15.85 -10.00
C HIS A 250 7.38 14.63 -9.25
N PRO A 251 7.21 13.48 -9.92
CA PRO A 251 6.68 12.29 -9.27
C PRO A 251 7.71 11.76 -8.29
N HIS A 252 7.47 11.99 -7.01
CA HIS A 252 8.28 11.42 -5.95
C HIS A 252 8.06 9.91 -5.84
N HIS A 253 9.10 9.19 -5.42
CA HIS A 253 9.11 7.73 -5.36
C HIS A 253 8.05 7.16 -4.40
N TRP A 254 7.51 7.93 -3.44
CA TRP A 254 6.38 7.51 -2.63
C TRP A 254 5.05 7.41 -3.40
N PHE A 255 4.87 8.13 -4.51
CA PHE A 255 3.72 7.93 -5.42
C PHE A 255 3.82 6.60 -6.18
N LEU A 256 5.04 6.16 -6.48
CA LEU A 256 5.25 4.82 -7.02
C LEU A 256 4.82 3.74 -6.02
N ALA A 257 4.98 3.99 -4.72
CA ALA A 257 4.49 3.08 -3.67
C ALA A 257 2.96 2.98 -3.63
N ILE A 258 2.22 4.09 -3.86
CA ILE A 258 0.76 4.03 -4.09
C ILE A 258 0.47 3.14 -5.31
N LEU A 259 1.08 3.46 -6.46
CA LEU A 259 0.82 2.77 -7.72
C LEU A 259 1.06 1.27 -7.58
N ILE A 260 2.22 0.88 -7.08
CA ILE A 260 2.56 -0.52 -6.86
C ILE A 260 1.60 -1.14 -5.81
N GLY A 261 1.38 -0.46 -4.69
CA GLY A 261 0.56 -0.94 -3.58
C GLY A 261 -0.89 -1.26 -3.97
N VAL A 262 -1.55 -0.42 -4.77
CA VAL A 262 -2.94 -0.69 -5.19
C VAL A 262 -3.07 -1.94 -6.06
N HIS A 263 -1.99 -2.34 -6.75
CA HIS A 263 -1.99 -3.53 -7.60
C HIS A 263 -1.53 -4.81 -6.89
N ILE A 264 -0.89 -4.71 -5.72
CA ILE A 264 -0.54 -5.86 -4.88
C ILE A 264 -1.76 -6.30 -4.04
N ASN A 265 -2.85 -6.66 -4.70
CA ASN A 265 -4.11 -6.97 -4.03
C ASN A 265 -4.59 -8.41 -4.29
N GLN A 266 -3.65 -9.35 -4.36
CA GLN A 266 -3.95 -10.78 -4.42
C GLN A 266 -4.42 -11.32 -3.07
N ARG A 267 -5.11 -12.46 -3.09
CA ARG A 267 -5.69 -13.11 -1.91
C ARG A 267 -4.67 -13.75 -0.96
N PHE A 268 -3.37 -13.57 -1.20
CA PHE A 268 -2.32 -14.15 -0.35
C PHE A 268 -1.93 -13.21 0.80
N TRP A 269 -1.56 -13.78 1.94
CA TRP A 269 -1.14 -13.03 3.12
C TRP A 269 0.08 -12.14 2.84
N TRP A 270 1.05 -12.62 2.04
CA TRP A 270 2.24 -11.84 1.69
C TRP A 270 1.91 -10.68 0.75
N SER A 271 0.91 -10.83 -0.12
CA SER A 271 0.44 -9.73 -0.98
C SER A 271 -0.11 -8.62 -0.10
N LEU A 272 -0.85 -8.97 0.93
CA LEU A 272 -1.41 -8.01 1.87
C LEU A 272 -0.34 -7.33 2.74
N MET A 273 0.67 -8.07 3.18
CA MET A 273 1.81 -7.48 3.90
C MET A 273 2.60 -6.53 3.01
N LEU A 274 2.87 -6.91 1.75
CA LEU A 274 3.61 -6.08 0.81
C LEU A 274 2.80 -4.83 0.41
N GLN A 275 1.48 -4.96 0.21
CA GLN A 275 0.58 -3.84 0.03
C GLN A 275 0.69 -2.86 1.21
N SER A 276 0.56 -3.35 2.43
CA SER A 276 0.65 -2.53 3.64
C SER A 276 2.02 -1.88 3.80
N PHE A 277 3.09 -2.59 3.46
CA PHE A 277 4.45 -2.05 3.45
C PHE A 277 4.58 -0.89 2.45
N MET A 278 4.05 -1.04 1.23
CA MET A 278 4.05 0.04 0.23
C MET A 278 3.23 1.25 0.69
N TRP A 279 2.11 1.03 1.40
CA TRP A 279 1.39 2.13 2.04
C TRP A 279 2.22 2.82 3.14
N GLY A 280 3.00 2.05 3.90
CA GLY A 280 3.98 2.56 4.85
C GLY A 280 5.03 3.45 4.21
N VAL A 281 5.62 3.00 3.09
CA VAL A 281 6.57 3.80 2.28
C VAL A 281 5.93 5.12 1.86
N TYR A 282 4.66 5.11 1.46
CA TYR A 282 3.92 6.33 1.15
C TYR A 282 3.74 7.23 2.38
N ILE A 283 3.28 6.68 3.51
CA ILE A 283 3.13 7.41 4.78
C ILE A 283 4.44 8.10 5.19
N ASN A 284 5.59 7.45 5.00
CA ASN A 284 6.88 8.07 5.27
C ASN A 284 7.10 9.34 4.45
N GLY A 285 6.93 9.26 3.12
CA GLY A 285 7.07 10.42 2.24
C GLY A 285 6.21 11.59 2.72
N ILE A 286 4.94 11.31 3.03
CA ILE A 286 4.01 12.31 3.57
C ILE A 286 4.46 12.90 4.91
N ALA A 287 4.90 12.05 5.83
CA ALA A 287 5.27 12.45 7.18
C ALA A 287 6.58 13.27 7.24
N VAL A 288 7.50 13.00 6.30
CA VAL A 288 8.86 13.56 6.29
C VAL A 288 8.98 14.76 5.35
N TYR A 289 8.37 14.69 4.17
CA TYR A 289 8.53 15.69 3.10
C TYR A 289 7.21 16.35 2.69
N GLY A 290 6.08 15.90 3.25
CA GLY A 290 4.77 16.35 2.83
C GLY A 290 4.29 15.56 1.61
N ARG A 291 3.14 15.94 1.06
CA ARG A 291 2.54 15.16 -0.02
C ARG A 291 3.28 15.29 -1.35
N ASP A 292 4.09 16.33 -1.50
CA ASP A 292 4.48 16.90 -2.80
C ASP A 292 3.28 16.94 -3.72
N GLY A 293 2.49 18.00 -3.61
CA GLY A 293 1.50 18.24 -4.63
C GLY A 293 2.18 18.35 -6.00
N LEU A 294 1.37 18.31 -7.06
CA LEU A 294 1.48 19.42 -8.01
C LEU A 294 1.77 20.65 -7.16
N MET A 295 3.01 21.14 -7.15
CA MET A 295 3.37 22.35 -6.45
C MET A 295 2.43 23.40 -7.03
N GLY A 296 1.30 23.60 -6.34
CA GLY A 296 0.29 24.53 -6.76
C GLY A 296 0.94 25.89 -6.69
N CYS A 297 0.50 26.82 -7.53
CA CYS A 297 0.95 28.20 -7.43
C CYS A 297 0.89 28.71 -5.98
N ASP A 298 -0.06 28.23 -5.18
CA ASP A 298 -0.25 28.59 -3.78
C ASP A 298 0.85 28.09 -2.84
N GLU A 299 1.34 26.87 -2.99
CA GLU A 299 2.41 26.34 -2.13
C GLU A 299 3.76 26.96 -2.50
N VAL A 300 4.03 27.11 -3.81
CA VAL A 300 5.23 27.79 -4.30
C VAL A 300 5.22 29.25 -3.87
N LYS A 301 4.07 29.92 -3.96
CA LYS A 301 3.89 31.29 -3.48
C LYS A 301 4.06 31.36 -1.96
N TYR A 302 3.43 30.47 -1.20
CA TYR A 302 3.58 30.43 0.27
C TYR A 302 5.04 30.20 0.69
N ARG A 303 5.73 29.23 0.06
CA ARG A 303 7.16 28.99 0.32
C ARG A 303 8.00 30.18 -0.14
N ALA A 304 7.70 30.80 -1.28
CA ALA A 304 8.44 31.98 -1.75
C ALA A 304 8.27 33.20 -0.83
N GLU A 305 7.05 33.45 -0.35
CA GLU A 305 6.72 34.52 0.59
C GLU A 305 7.35 34.27 1.97
N ASN A 306 7.31 33.01 2.46
CA ASN A 306 7.86 32.67 3.78
C ASN A 306 9.38 32.47 3.81
N LEU A 307 9.98 31.97 2.73
CA LEU A 307 11.43 31.82 2.60
C LEU A 307 12.12 33.14 2.22
N GLN A 308 11.37 34.24 2.13
CA GLN A 308 11.86 35.57 1.72
C GLN A 308 12.68 35.49 0.44
N CYS A 309 12.24 34.70 -0.54
CA CYS A 309 12.94 34.57 -1.80
C CYS A 309 12.92 35.93 -2.52
N SER A 310 14.10 36.52 -2.72
CA SER A 310 14.30 37.85 -3.34
C SER A 310 13.72 37.96 -4.76
N PHE A 311 13.37 36.84 -5.39
CA PHE A 311 12.71 36.79 -6.69
C PHE A 311 11.26 37.31 -6.66
N TYR A 312 10.63 37.34 -5.47
CA TYR A 312 9.27 37.84 -5.26
C TYR A 312 9.22 39.16 -4.48
N ASP A 313 10.37 39.69 -4.04
CA ASP A 313 10.45 41.07 -3.61
C ASP A 313 10.22 41.97 -4.83
N ASP A 314 9.28 42.92 -4.72
CA ASP A 314 8.86 43.84 -5.79
C ASP A 314 9.99 44.69 -6.40
N ASP A 315 11.23 44.56 -5.92
CA ASP A 315 12.42 45.27 -6.40
C ASP A 315 13.06 44.65 -7.65
N TRP A 316 12.67 43.47 -8.13
CA TRP A 316 13.20 42.96 -9.42
C TRP A 316 12.72 43.74 -10.65
N ARG A 317 11.70 44.61 -10.48
CA ARG A 317 11.19 45.51 -11.51
C ARG A 317 11.83 46.91 -11.51
N ARG A 318 12.87 47.15 -10.71
CA ARG A 318 13.66 48.39 -10.75
C ARG A 318 15.00 48.20 -11.42
#